data_AF-A0A1A8GBA0-F1
#
_entry.id   AF-A0A1A8GBA0-F1
#
_cell.length_a   1.000
_cell.length_b   1.000
_cell.length_c   1.000
_cell.angle_alpha   90.00
_cell.angle_beta   90.00
_cell.angle_gamma   90.00
#
_symmetry.space_group_name_H-M   'P 1'
#
loop_
_entity.id
_entity.type
_entity.pdbx_description
1 polymer ?
#
loop_
_entity_poly.entity_id
_entity_poly.type
_entity_poly.pdbx_seq_one_letter_code
_entity_poly.pdbx_strand_id
1 'polypeptide(L)'
;ADMHRGHLKNLRVRCCGGVEFFTRSAQKVRGSLSQKFLLVDGDRAISGSYSFTWSSSRLDRNLITVITGQVVETFDLQFRELYLMSRGVSLNKVPMEDEPIPDPIPQAVPAPVPASVARKF
;
A
#
# COMPACT_ATOMS: atom_id res chain seq x y z
N ALA A 1 16.21 6.95 6.48
CA ALA A 1 15.51 6.43 5.30
C ALA A 1 14.74 7.60 4.73
N ASP A 2 15.27 8.24 3.68
CA ASP A 2 14.59 9.40 3.09
C ASP A 2 13.41 8.95 2.27
N MET A 3 12.21 9.35 2.70
CA MET A 3 10.99 9.11 1.96
C MET A 3 10.78 10.26 0.97
N HIS A 4 10.87 9.96 -0.32
CA HIS A 4 10.57 10.92 -1.39
C HIS A 4 9.22 10.65 -2.08
N ARG A 5 8.70 11.63 -2.80
CA ARG A 5 7.40 11.59 -3.51
C ARG A 5 7.22 10.38 -4.43
N GLY A 6 8.31 9.89 -5.03
CA GLY A 6 8.33 8.66 -5.85
C GLY A 6 7.74 7.44 -5.12
N HIS A 7 7.92 7.32 -3.80
CA HIS A 7 7.34 6.23 -3.01
C HIS A 7 5.81 6.24 -2.96
N LEU A 8 5.16 7.37 -3.24
CA LEU A 8 3.70 7.49 -3.22
C LEU A 8 3.05 7.03 -4.53
N LYS A 9 3.80 6.85 -5.62
CA LYS A 9 3.26 6.51 -6.95
C LYS A 9 2.45 5.20 -6.93
N ASN A 10 2.91 4.23 -6.16
CA ASN A 10 2.30 2.90 -6.04
C ASN A 10 1.47 2.74 -4.75
N LEU A 11 1.34 3.81 -3.94
CA LEU A 11 0.61 3.78 -2.69
C LEU A 11 -0.81 4.35 -2.87
N ARG A 12 -1.82 3.57 -2.47
CA ARG A 12 -3.22 4.03 -2.42
C ARG A 12 -3.72 4.00 -0.98
N VAL A 13 -4.04 5.16 -0.43
CA VAL A 13 -4.63 5.29 0.91
C VAL A 13 -6.12 5.62 0.77
N ARG A 14 -6.95 4.85 1.48
CA ARG A 14 -8.40 5.00 1.48
C ARG A 14 -8.93 4.94 2.91
N CYS A 15 -10.06 5.57 3.17
CA CYS A 15 -10.74 5.54 4.45
C CYS A 15 -12.09 4.85 4.34
N CYS A 16 -12.38 3.98 5.30
CA CYS A 16 -13.68 3.35 5.47
C CYS A 16 -14.09 3.45 6.95
N GLY A 17 -15.38 3.56 7.21
CA GLY A 17 -15.93 3.49 8.56
C GLY A 17 -16.91 2.33 8.65
N GLY A 18 -17.27 1.95 9.87
CA GLY A 18 -18.26 0.92 10.15
C GLY A 18 -19.69 1.39 9.85
N VAL A 19 -20.63 0.59 10.36
CA VAL A 19 -22.07 0.78 10.17
C VAL A 19 -22.53 2.10 10.80
N GLU A 20 -23.48 2.77 10.16
CA GLU A 20 -24.12 3.97 10.69
C GLU A 20 -25.29 3.57 11.61
N PHE A 21 -25.40 4.24 12.74
CA PHE A 21 -26.50 4.04 13.69
C PHE A 21 -26.94 5.38 14.27
N PHE A 22 -28.15 5.40 14.82
CA PHE A 22 -28.71 6.56 15.50
C PHE A 22 -28.61 6.40 17.01
N THR A 23 -28.15 7.43 17.69
CA THR A 23 -28.18 7.47 19.16
C THR A 23 -29.61 7.65 19.67
N ARG A 24 -29.80 7.46 20.98
CA ARG A 24 -31.07 7.77 21.65
C ARG A 24 -31.53 9.23 21.47
N SER A 25 -30.59 10.15 21.24
CA SER A 25 -30.86 11.57 20.95
C SER A 25 -31.02 11.87 19.44
N ALA A 26 -31.31 10.84 18.63
CA ALA A 26 -31.47 10.92 17.18
C ALA A 26 -30.24 11.49 16.44
N GLN A 27 -29.05 11.42 17.03
CA GLN A 27 -27.81 11.81 16.36
C GLN A 27 -27.30 10.65 15.52
N LYS A 28 -26.94 10.93 14.26
CA LYS A 28 -26.35 9.93 13.37
C LYS A 28 -24.86 9.79 13.67
N VAL A 29 -24.41 8.58 13.97
CA VAL A 29 -23.01 8.26 14.29
C VAL A 29 -22.54 7.13 13.38
N ARG A 30 -21.28 7.20 12.95
CA ARG A 30 -20.64 6.13 12.16
C ARG A 30 -19.74 5.31 13.07
N GLY A 31 -19.93 3.99 13.08
CA GLY A 31 -19.08 3.06 13.80
C GLY A 31 -17.66 3.00 13.26
N SER A 32 -16.77 2.33 14.00
CA SER A 32 -15.40 2.01 13.56
C SER A 32 -15.32 0.58 13.04
N LEU A 33 -14.32 0.33 12.19
CA LEU A 33 -13.94 -1.03 11.79
C LEU A 33 -12.99 -1.59 12.85
N SER A 34 -13.35 -2.71 13.47
CA SER A 34 -12.54 -3.33 14.54
C SER A 34 -11.54 -4.36 14.02
N GLN A 35 -11.85 -5.01 12.90
CA GLN A 35 -10.98 -6.01 12.30
C GLN A 35 -9.78 -5.36 11.61
N LYS A 36 -8.59 -5.89 11.89
CA LYS A 36 -7.31 -5.45 11.31
C LYS A 36 -6.67 -6.65 10.65
N PHE A 37 -6.38 -6.54 9.36
CA PHE A 37 -5.65 -7.57 8.66
C PHE A 37 -4.75 -6.98 7.57
N LEU A 38 -3.75 -7.76 7.20
CA LEU A 38 -2.84 -7.53 6.09
C LEU A 38 -2.94 -8.72 5.13
N LEU A 39 -3.04 -8.42 3.84
CA LEU A 39 -2.91 -9.39 2.76
C LEU A 39 -1.57 -9.18 2.07
N VAL A 40 -0.81 -10.26 1.88
CA VAL A 40 0.49 -10.24 1.22
C VAL A 40 0.46 -11.23 0.07
N ASP A 41 0.86 -10.78 -1.12
CA ASP A 41 1.01 -11.55 -2.36
C ASP A 41 -0.22 -12.38 -2.83
N GLY A 42 -1.35 -12.29 -2.12
CA GLY A 42 -2.53 -13.12 -2.34
C GLY A 42 -2.46 -14.52 -1.73
N ASP A 43 -1.36 -14.89 -1.06
CA ASP A 43 -1.14 -16.23 -0.50
C ASP A 43 -1.12 -16.27 1.04
N ARG A 44 -1.07 -15.10 1.68
CA ARG A 44 -0.95 -14.94 3.13
C ARG A 44 -1.85 -13.82 3.64
N ALA A 45 -2.57 -14.13 4.72
CA ALA A 45 -3.30 -13.15 5.50
C ALA A 45 -2.72 -13.08 6.92
N ILE A 46 -2.62 -11.88 7.49
CA ILE A 46 -2.18 -11.66 8.87
C ILE A 46 -3.28 -10.89 9.57
N SER A 47 -3.77 -11.36 10.70
CA SER A 47 -4.86 -10.72 11.45
C SER A 47 -4.56 -10.73 12.95
N GLY A 48 -5.08 -9.74 13.68
CA GLY A 48 -4.79 -9.64 15.11
C GLY A 48 -5.21 -8.34 15.77
N SER A 49 -4.76 -8.17 17.02
CA SER A 49 -5.03 -6.95 17.81
C SER A 49 -4.06 -5.81 17.51
N TYR A 50 -2.89 -6.13 16.93
CA TYR A 50 -1.81 -5.18 16.67
C TYR A 50 -2.27 -4.01 15.78
N SER A 51 -1.91 -2.80 16.19
CA SER A 51 -2.14 -1.57 15.43
C SER A 51 -0.81 -0.97 14.99
N PHE A 52 -0.80 -0.19 13.89
CA PHE A 52 0.36 0.61 13.50
C PHE A 52 0.50 1.85 14.38
N THR A 53 0.72 1.64 15.68
CA THR A 53 0.92 2.67 16.69
C THR A 53 2.13 2.32 17.54
N TRP A 54 2.78 3.34 18.10
CA TRP A 54 3.92 3.14 19.00
C TRP A 54 3.57 2.29 20.23
N SER A 55 2.37 2.48 20.79
CA SER A 55 1.90 1.70 21.95
C SER A 55 1.85 0.21 21.62
N SER A 56 1.33 -0.18 20.46
CA SER A 56 1.26 -1.58 20.06
C SER A 56 2.65 -2.20 19.87
N SER A 57 3.66 -1.41 19.51
CA SER A 57 5.05 -1.88 19.38
C SER A 57 5.82 -1.97 20.69
N ARG A 58 5.42 -1.23 21.74
CA ARG A 58 6.28 -1.02 22.94
C ARG A 58 5.59 -1.30 24.27
N LEU A 59 4.27 -1.23 24.34
CA LEU A 59 3.50 -1.31 25.58
C LEU A 59 2.46 -2.43 25.53
N ASP A 60 1.71 -2.53 24.45
CA ASP A 60 0.54 -3.41 24.38
C ASP A 60 0.97 -4.85 24.06
N ARG A 61 0.40 -5.82 24.81
CA ARG A 61 0.50 -7.23 24.43
C ARG A 61 -0.49 -7.50 23.30
N ASN A 62 0.03 -7.80 22.12
CA ASN A 62 -0.77 -8.05 20.93
C ASN A 62 -0.75 -9.52 20.51
N LEU A 63 -1.88 -10.00 19.97
CA LEU A 63 -1.97 -11.28 19.28
C LEU A 63 -1.88 -11.04 17.77
N ILE A 64 -1.06 -11.83 17.08
CA ILE A 64 -0.93 -11.83 15.62
C ILE A 64 -1.06 -13.28 15.15
N THR A 65 -1.93 -13.51 14.18
CA THR A 65 -2.16 -14.81 13.55
C THR A 65 -1.82 -14.72 12.08
N VAL A 66 -0.96 -15.62 11.61
CA VAL A 66 -0.63 -15.78 10.19
C VAL A 66 -1.47 -16.94 9.63
N ILE A 67 -2.16 -16.68 8.54
CA ILE A 67 -3.14 -17.57 7.91
C ILE A 67 -2.70 -17.81 6.47
N THR A 68 -2.73 -19.07 6.04
CA THR A 68 -2.31 -19.51 4.70
C THR A 68 -3.32 -20.50 4.13
N GLY A 69 -3.20 -20.81 2.84
CA GLY A 69 -4.11 -21.72 2.14
C GLY A 69 -5.43 -21.07 1.75
N GLN A 70 -6.44 -21.88 1.49
CA GLN A 70 -7.72 -21.43 0.90
C GLN A 70 -8.45 -20.37 1.74
N VAL A 71 -8.22 -20.34 3.05
CA VAL A 71 -8.85 -19.35 3.95
C VAL A 71 -8.46 -17.90 3.60
N VAL A 72 -7.32 -17.69 2.92
CA VAL A 72 -6.88 -16.36 2.46
C VAL A 72 -7.88 -15.73 1.48
N GLU A 73 -8.62 -16.54 0.71
CA GLU A 73 -9.64 -16.05 -0.22
C GLU A 73 -10.75 -15.26 0.49
N THR A 74 -11.13 -15.66 1.71
CA THR A 74 -12.11 -14.94 2.52
C THR A 74 -11.64 -13.52 2.86
N PHE A 75 -10.36 -13.36 3.16
CA PHE A 75 -9.77 -12.04 3.44
C PHE A 75 -9.68 -11.18 2.18
N ASP A 76 -9.35 -11.77 1.02
CA ASP A 76 -9.33 -11.06 -0.26
C ASP A 76 -10.74 -10.56 -0.65
N LEU A 77 -11.76 -11.40 -0.52
CA LEU A 77 -13.15 -10.97 -0.72
C LEU A 77 -13.55 -9.81 0.20
N GLN A 78 -13.22 -9.93 1.50
CA GLN A 78 -13.49 -8.88 2.47
C GLN A 78 -12.74 -7.57 2.14
N PHE A 79 -11.48 -7.67 1.69
CA PHE A 79 -10.72 -6.49 1.27
C PHE A 79 -11.37 -5.80 0.07
N ARG A 80 -11.80 -6.56 -0.95
CA ARG A 80 -12.45 -6.00 -2.14
C ARG A 80 -13.76 -5.30 -1.79
N GLU A 81 -14.56 -5.86 -0.89
CA GLU A 81 -15.78 -5.22 -0.39
C GLU A 81 -15.48 -3.91 0.34
N LEU A 82 -14.53 -3.92 1.28
CA LEU A 82 -14.10 -2.70 1.97
C LEU A 82 -13.53 -1.66 1.00
N TYR A 83 -12.78 -2.09 -0.03
CA TYR A 83 -12.23 -1.20 -1.04
C TYR A 83 -13.34 -0.51 -1.84
N LEU A 84 -14.36 -1.27 -2.27
CA LEU A 84 -15.52 -0.75 -3.00
C LEU A 84 -16.27 0.32 -2.19
N MET A 85 -16.45 0.09 -0.88
CA MET A 85 -17.18 1.00 0.02
C MET A 85 -16.34 2.18 0.55
N SER A 86 -15.02 2.15 0.36
CA SER A 86 -14.09 3.15 0.90
C SER A 86 -14.01 4.42 0.05
N ARG A 87 -13.52 5.51 0.64
CA ARG A 87 -13.27 6.79 -0.04
C ARG A 87 -11.77 7.05 -0.14
N GLY A 88 -11.33 7.63 -1.25
CA GLY A 88 -9.92 7.98 -1.47
C GLY A 88 -9.44 9.07 -0.49
N VAL A 89 -8.20 8.98 -0.05
CA VAL A 89 -7.53 10.00 0.77
C VAL A 89 -6.42 10.63 -0.07
N SER A 90 -6.39 11.96 -0.14
CA SER A 90 -5.34 12.69 -0.86
C SER A 90 -4.07 12.78 -0.01
N LEU A 91 -2.94 12.32 -0.56
CA LEU A 91 -1.62 12.39 0.08
C LEU A 91 -0.79 13.60 -0.35
N ASN A 92 -1.35 14.49 -1.18
CA ASN A 92 -0.62 15.63 -1.75
C ASN A 92 -0.10 16.62 -0.70
N LYS A 93 -0.69 16.60 0.51
CA LYS A 93 -0.32 17.46 1.64
C LYS A 93 0.72 16.81 2.57
N VAL A 94 1.14 15.57 2.32
CA VAL A 94 2.17 14.92 3.12
C VAL A 94 3.52 15.52 2.72
N PRO A 95 4.25 16.16 3.66
CA PRO A 95 5.56 16.74 3.37
C PRO A 95 6.55 15.61 3.08
N MET A 96 7.07 15.59 1.86
CA MET A 96 7.97 14.58 1.33
C MET A 96 8.99 15.28 0.42
N GLU A 97 10.22 14.76 0.40
CA GLU A 97 11.26 15.25 -0.51
C GLU A 97 10.93 14.88 -1.96
N ASP A 98 11.51 15.60 -2.92
CA ASP A 98 11.35 15.28 -4.32
C ASP A 98 12.09 13.99 -4.70
N GLU A 99 11.59 13.32 -5.74
CA GLU A 99 12.18 12.07 -6.20
C GLU A 99 13.61 12.32 -6.71
N PRO A 100 14.60 11.51 -6.28
CA PRO A 100 15.96 11.64 -6.77
C PRO A 100 16.00 11.37 -8.28
N ILE A 101 16.82 12.16 -8.98
CA ILE A 101 17.03 12.01 -10.42
C ILE A 101 17.75 10.67 -10.64
N PRO A 102 17.23 9.78 -11.52
CA PRO A 102 17.91 8.52 -11.83
C PRO A 102 19.31 8.80 -12.40
N ASP A 103 20.29 7.98 -12.01
CA ASP A 103 21.63 8.07 -12.59
C ASP A 103 21.56 7.93 -14.13
N PRO A 104 22.34 8.73 -14.89
CA PRO A 104 22.40 8.61 -16.33
C PRO A 104 22.78 7.17 -16.71
N ILE A 105 21.92 6.51 -17.48
CA ILE A 105 22.22 5.18 -18.02
C ILE A 105 23.45 5.35 -18.92
N PRO A 106 24.55 4.61 -18.72
CA PRO A 106 25.69 4.65 -19.62
C PRO A 106 25.22 4.38 -21.05
N GLN A 107 25.33 5.38 -21.91
CA GLN A 107 24.98 5.23 -23.31
C GLN A 107 26.04 4.33 -23.94
N ALA A 108 25.66 3.10 -24.31
CA ALA A 108 26.57 2.20 -24.98
C ALA A 108 27.10 2.89 -26.25
N VAL A 109 28.42 3.12 -26.30
CA VAL A 109 29.07 3.70 -27.47
C VAL A 109 28.73 2.79 -28.65
N PRO A 110 28.12 3.30 -29.74
CA PRO A 110 27.79 2.45 -30.88
C PRO A 110 29.07 1.74 -31.34
N ALA A 111 28.99 0.41 -31.50
CA ALA A 111 30.14 -0.38 -31.91
C ALA A 111 30.71 0.19 -33.22
N PRO A 112 32.04 0.35 -33.33
CA PRO A 112 32.64 0.85 -34.56
C PRO A 112 32.22 -0.05 -35.72
N VAL A 113 31.60 0.55 -36.74
CA VAL A 113 31.21 -0.16 -37.96
C VAL A 113 32.46 -0.76 -38.60
N PRO A 114 32.49 -2.08 -38.88
CA PRO A 114 33.65 -2.70 -39.50
C PRO A 114 33.90 -2.09 -40.89
N ALA A 115 35.17 -1.78 -41.16
CA ALA A 115 35.65 -1.13 -42.39
C ALA A 115 35.33 -1.91 -43.69
N SER A 116 34.80 -3.14 -43.59
CA SER A 116 34.41 -3.97 -44.72
C SER A 116 33.17 -3.50 -45.48
N VAL A 117 32.47 -2.46 -45.00
CA VAL A 117 31.30 -1.88 -45.68
C VAL A 117 31.64 -0.56 -46.41
N ALA A 118 32.82 0.01 -46.20
CA ALA A 118 33.24 1.25 -46.84
C ALA A 118 34.16 1.00 -48.03
N ARG A 119 33.57 0.62 -49.18
CA ARG A 119 33.98 0.91 -50.58
C ARG A 119 33.64 -0.27 -51.52
N LYS A 120 32.41 -0.25 -52.04
CA LYS A 120 32.17 -0.54 -53.45
C LYS A 120 31.60 0.72 -54.07
N PHE A 121 32.46 1.51 -54.72
CA PHE A 121 32.25 2.28 -55.95
C PHE A 121 33.63 2.68 -56.45
#